data_AF-A0A2N0HHF2-F1
#
_entry.id   AF-A0A2N0HHF2-F1
#
_cell.length_a   1.000
_cell.length_b   1.000
_cell.length_c   1.000
_cell.angle_alpha   90.00
_cell.angle_beta   90.00
_cell.angle_gamma   90.00
#
_symmetry.space_group_name_H-M   'P 1'
#
loop_
_entity.id
_entity.type
_entity.pdbx_description
1 polymer ?
#
loop_
_entity_poly.entity_id
_entity_poly.type
_entity_poly.pdbx_seq_one_letter_code
_entity_poly.pdbx_strand_id
1 'polypeptide(L)'
;MEIRIVPVVSVAVSAFVIAMIYTSEQQKKATAYLDAPNAPTKDKFDAKEVAEILYVAMNKWGTDEDIIMQTLGEVSENQFSSVVLAFGSRRYNTWTGDEYGVFKYTLKEWLANELTPGSYLTLKSKFRKYL
;
A
#
# COMPACT_ATOMS: atom_id res chain seq x y z
N MET A 1 31.61 -29.41 -45.78
CA MET A 1 31.87 -28.17 -45.01
C MET A 1 30.58 -27.84 -44.27
N GLU A 2 30.51 -28.23 -43.00
CA GLU A 2 29.37 -27.97 -42.12
C GLU A 2 29.42 -26.52 -41.63
N ILE A 3 28.28 -25.83 -41.57
CA ILE A 3 28.08 -24.69 -40.67
C ILE A 3 26.74 -24.90 -39.95
N ARG A 4 26.85 -24.86 -38.62
CA ARG A 4 25.85 -25.24 -37.63
C ARG A 4 24.86 -24.11 -37.35
N ILE A 5 23.62 -24.48 -37.04
CA ILE A 5 22.56 -23.61 -36.51
C ILE A 5 22.91 -23.23 -35.06
N VAL A 6 22.66 -21.98 -34.65
CA VAL A 6 22.25 -21.68 -33.28
C VAL A 6 21.03 -20.74 -33.30
N PRO A 7 19.89 -21.13 -32.70
CA PRO A 7 18.76 -20.22 -32.51
C PRO A 7 19.06 -19.29 -31.32
N VAL A 8 18.98 -17.98 -31.53
CA VAL A 8 19.01 -17.01 -30.44
C VAL A 8 17.61 -16.99 -29.80
N VAL A 9 17.42 -17.83 -28.77
CA VAL A 9 16.30 -17.70 -27.84
C VAL A 9 16.74 -16.70 -26.78
N SER A 10 16.37 -15.43 -26.93
CA SER A 10 16.57 -14.44 -25.87
C SER A 10 15.54 -14.68 -24.77
N VAL A 11 15.99 -15.31 -23.68
CA VAL A 11 15.23 -15.49 -22.44
C VAL A 11 15.05 -14.12 -21.79
N ALA A 12 13.90 -13.48 -22.02
CA ALA A 12 13.43 -12.34 -21.23
C ALA A 12 12.13 -12.75 -20.51
N VAL A 13 12.22 -13.69 -19.57
CA VAL A 13 11.04 -14.21 -18.84
C VAL A 13 11.17 -14.10 -17.31
N SER A 14 12.32 -13.77 -16.75
CA SER A 14 12.50 -13.90 -15.30
C SER A 14 11.87 -12.78 -14.46
N ALA A 15 12.02 -11.49 -14.80
CA ALA A 15 11.54 -10.41 -13.93
C ALA A 15 10.02 -10.15 -14.02
N PHE A 16 9.45 -10.24 -15.23
CA PHE A 16 8.03 -9.93 -15.45
C PHE A 16 7.10 -11.01 -14.87
N VAL A 17 7.51 -12.28 -14.92
CA VAL A 17 6.76 -13.39 -14.34
C VAL A 17 6.84 -13.38 -12.82
N ILE A 18 7.98 -13.02 -12.22
CA ILE A 18 8.09 -12.85 -10.76
C ILE A 18 7.20 -11.70 -10.29
N ALA A 19 7.17 -10.56 -11.00
CA ALA A 19 6.26 -9.46 -10.69
C ALA A 19 4.78 -9.86 -10.80
N MET A 20 4.39 -10.60 -11.86
CA MET A 20 3.02 -11.13 -12.01
C MET A 20 2.62 -12.13 -10.92
N ILE A 21 3.53 -13.03 -10.52
CA ILE A 21 3.23 -14.00 -9.45
C ILE A 21 3.12 -13.27 -8.10
N TYR A 22 4.02 -12.32 -7.79
CA TYR A 22 3.98 -11.53 -6.56
C TYR A 22 2.71 -10.68 -6.45
N THR A 23 2.32 -9.99 -7.52
CA THR A 23 1.07 -9.20 -7.56
C THR A 23 -0.16 -10.08 -7.40
N SER A 24 -0.19 -11.28 -8.00
CA SER A 24 -1.33 -12.20 -7.85
C SER A 24 -1.53 -12.67 -6.41
N GLU A 25 -0.44 -12.95 -5.67
CA GLU A 25 -0.52 -13.39 -4.28
C GLU A 25 -0.95 -12.26 -3.33
N GLN A 26 -0.54 -11.03 -3.60
CA GLN A 26 -0.94 -9.86 -2.81
C GLN A 26 -2.40 -9.48 -3.07
N GLN A 27 -2.84 -9.51 -4.33
CA GLN A 27 -4.25 -9.32 -4.69
C GLN A 27 -5.12 -10.41 -4.07
N LYS A 28 -4.73 -11.69 -4.17
CA LYS A 28 -5.43 -12.81 -3.54
C LYS A 28 -5.52 -12.65 -2.02
N LYS A 29 -4.47 -12.16 -1.36
CA LYS A 29 -4.49 -11.91 0.09
C LYS A 29 -5.42 -10.74 0.44
N ALA A 30 -5.31 -9.61 -0.25
CA ALA A 30 -6.19 -8.46 -0.05
C ALA A 30 -7.67 -8.83 -0.29
N THR A 31 -7.97 -9.55 -1.36
CA THR A 31 -9.33 -10.06 -1.61
C THR A 31 -9.74 -11.12 -0.59
N ALA A 32 -8.83 -12.01 -0.17
CA ALA A 32 -9.11 -12.99 0.89
C ALA A 32 -9.34 -12.36 2.27
N TYR A 33 -8.78 -11.17 2.54
CA TYR A 33 -9.11 -10.38 3.73
C TYR A 33 -10.52 -9.78 3.62
N LEU A 34 -10.90 -9.29 2.43
CA LEU A 34 -12.25 -8.79 2.15
C LEU A 34 -13.33 -9.90 2.12
N ASP A 35 -12.94 -11.13 1.76
CA ASP A 35 -13.83 -12.30 1.65
C ASP A 35 -13.83 -13.21 2.90
N ALA A 36 -13.10 -12.85 3.97
CA ALA A 36 -13.04 -13.65 5.19
C ALA A 36 -14.44 -13.73 5.86
N PRO A 37 -14.80 -14.85 6.52
CA PRO A 37 -16.12 -15.02 7.15
C PRO A 37 -16.40 -14.10 8.36
N ASN A 38 -15.41 -13.30 8.78
CA ASN A 38 -15.52 -12.22 9.75
C ASN A 38 -15.22 -10.84 9.14
N ALA A 39 -15.16 -10.73 7.80
CA ALA A 39 -15.06 -9.45 7.12
C ALA A 39 -16.26 -8.59 7.57
N PRO A 40 -16.02 -7.35 8.04
CA PRO A 40 -17.09 -6.51 8.52
C PRO A 40 -18.10 -6.34 7.41
N THR A 41 -19.35 -6.70 7.73
CA THR A 41 -20.50 -6.35 6.90
C THR A 41 -20.34 -4.89 6.51
N LYS A 42 -20.47 -4.59 5.21
CA LYS A 42 -20.31 -3.28 4.54
C LYS A 42 -21.01 -2.08 5.23
N ASP A 43 -21.78 -2.33 6.29
CA ASP A 43 -22.55 -1.35 7.05
C ASP A 43 -21.81 -0.70 8.24
N LYS A 44 -20.61 -1.16 8.64
CA LYS A 44 -19.88 -0.54 9.76
C LYS A 44 -18.43 -0.22 9.43
N PHE A 45 -18.11 1.08 9.46
CA PHE A 45 -16.74 1.57 9.32
C PHE A 45 -15.83 1.10 10.47
N ASP A 46 -14.72 0.43 10.14
CA ASP A 46 -13.68 0.05 11.10
C ASP A 46 -12.38 0.82 10.83
N ALA A 47 -12.06 1.76 11.73
CA ALA A 47 -10.88 2.58 11.64
C ALA A 47 -9.56 1.79 11.78
N LYS A 48 -9.57 0.69 12.54
CA LYS A 48 -8.37 -0.14 12.74
C LYS A 48 -8.05 -0.92 11.48
N GLU A 49 -9.08 -1.47 10.85
CA GLU A 49 -8.91 -2.16 9.56
C GLU A 49 -8.34 -1.23 8.50
N VAL A 50 -8.93 -0.04 8.35
CA VAL A 50 -8.41 0.97 7.42
C VAL A 50 -6.96 1.34 7.75
N ALA A 51 -6.61 1.52 9.03
CA ALA A 51 -5.25 1.81 9.43
C ALA A 51 -4.26 0.67 9.09
N GLU A 52 -4.67 -0.59 9.22
CA GLU A 52 -3.84 -1.74 8.82
C GLU A 52 -3.71 -1.86 7.30
N ILE A 53 -4.78 -1.61 6.52
CA ILE A 53 -4.71 -1.57 5.06
C ILE A 53 -3.67 -0.53 4.62
N LEU A 54 -3.74 0.68 5.18
CA LEU A 54 -2.78 1.75 4.89
C LEU A 54 -1.36 1.35 5.28
N TYR A 55 -1.19 0.77 6.47
CA TYR A 55 0.13 0.29 6.89
C TYR A 55 0.70 -0.74 5.92
N VAL A 56 -0.08 -1.74 5.52
CA VAL A 56 0.37 -2.80 4.59
C VAL A 56 0.65 -2.25 3.19
N ALA A 57 -0.08 -1.22 2.75
CA ALA A 57 0.14 -0.56 1.47
C ALA A 57 1.43 0.28 1.44
N MET A 58 1.86 0.79 2.59
CA MET A 58 3.08 1.60 2.73
C MET A 58 4.31 0.79 3.18
N ASN A 59 4.14 -0.18 4.07
CA ASN A 59 5.23 -0.94 4.73
C ASN A 59 5.80 -2.08 3.86
N LYS A 60 5.87 -1.91 2.54
CA LYS A 60 6.43 -2.90 1.61
C LYS A 60 7.56 -2.25 0.82
N TRP A 61 8.33 -3.06 0.09
CA TRP A 61 9.26 -2.52 -0.91
C TRP A 61 8.47 -1.78 -1.99
N GLY A 62 8.35 -0.46 -1.82
CA GLY A 62 7.50 0.41 -2.61
C GLY A 62 6.11 0.61 -2.00
N THR A 63 5.48 1.69 -2.42
CA THR A 63 4.15 2.14 -1.98
C THR A 63 3.09 1.72 -2.98
N ASP A 64 1.99 1.13 -2.52
CA ASP A 64 0.79 0.92 -3.34
C ASP A 64 -0.13 2.15 -3.23
N GLU A 65 0.17 3.20 -4.02
CA GLU A 65 -0.59 4.45 -4.00
C GLU A 65 -2.07 4.23 -4.36
N ASP A 66 -2.37 3.29 -5.26
CA ASP A 66 -3.74 3.02 -5.70
C ASP A 66 -4.59 2.48 -4.54
N ILE A 67 -4.07 1.55 -3.75
CA ILE A 67 -4.75 1.05 -2.53
C ILE A 67 -4.96 2.19 -1.53
N ILE A 68 -3.96 3.06 -1.32
CA ILE A 68 -4.07 4.19 -0.38
C ILE A 68 -5.18 5.15 -0.84
N MET A 69 -5.18 5.52 -2.12
CA MET A 69 -6.13 6.47 -2.68
C MET A 69 -7.55 5.90 -2.76
N GLN A 70 -7.70 4.61 -3.07
CA GLN A 70 -9.00 3.93 -3.05
C GLN A 70 -9.55 3.84 -1.63
N THR A 71 -8.74 3.35 -0.68
CA THR A 71 -9.13 3.19 0.72
C THR A 71 -9.55 4.52 1.33
N LEU A 72 -8.72 5.56 1.16
CA LEU A 72 -9.02 6.90 1.68
C LEU A 72 -10.07 7.66 0.85
N GLY A 73 -10.32 7.24 -0.39
CA GLY A 73 -11.35 7.76 -1.28
C GLY A 73 -12.76 7.60 -0.71
N GLU A 74 -13.02 6.52 0.03
CA GLU A 74 -14.32 6.23 0.66
C GLU A 74 -14.43 6.80 2.09
N VAL A 75 -13.31 7.17 2.70
CA VAL A 75 -13.24 7.70 4.08
C VAL A 75 -13.63 9.18 4.13
N SER A 76 -14.54 9.55 5.04
CA SER A 76 -14.86 10.97 5.34
C SER A 76 -13.84 11.62 6.28
N GLU A 77 -13.80 12.96 6.34
CA GLU A 77 -12.85 13.68 7.22
C GLU A 77 -13.00 13.31 8.71
N ASN A 78 -14.24 13.10 9.19
CA ASN A 78 -14.47 12.69 10.58
C ASN A 78 -13.99 11.26 10.84
N GLN A 79 -14.23 10.33 9.91
CA GLN A 79 -13.74 8.95 9.99
C GLN A 79 -12.21 8.90 9.93
N PHE A 80 -11.59 9.77 9.11
CA PHE A 80 -10.14 9.87 9.01
C PHE A 80 -9.49 10.21 10.35
N SER A 81 -10.14 11.03 11.19
CA SER A 81 -9.69 11.25 12.57
C SER A 81 -9.54 9.96 13.36
N SER A 82 -10.51 9.04 13.23
CA SER A 82 -10.47 7.74 13.90
C SER A 82 -9.37 6.86 13.31
N VAL A 83 -9.11 6.94 11.99
CA VAL A 83 -8.00 6.22 11.33
C VAL A 83 -6.66 6.72 11.84
N VAL A 84 -6.46 8.05 11.93
CA VAL A 84 -5.22 8.65 12.45
C VAL A 84 -4.95 8.16 13.88
N LEU A 85 -5.99 8.15 14.74
CA LEU A 85 -5.88 7.64 16.10
C LEU A 85 -5.60 6.14 16.14
N ALA A 86 -6.26 5.34 15.30
CA ALA A 86 -6.07 3.89 15.22
C ALA A 86 -4.69 3.49 14.68
N PHE A 87 -4.16 4.25 13.72
CA PHE A 87 -2.83 4.04 13.15
C PHE A 87 -1.73 4.34 14.18
N GLY A 88 -1.89 5.41 14.95
CA GLY A 88 -0.96 5.83 15.99
C GLY A 88 0.39 6.28 15.42
N SER A 89 1.47 5.79 16.03
CA SER A 89 2.84 6.02 15.54
C SER A 89 3.54 4.69 15.32
N ARG A 90 3.99 4.46 14.09
CA ARG A 90 4.66 3.22 13.65
C ARG A 90 6.10 3.52 13.27
N ARG A 91 7.00 2.55 13.48
CA ARG A 91 8.41 2.70 13.09
C ARG A 91 8.50 2.87 11.60
N TYR A 92 9.32 3.80 11.13
CA TYR A 92 9.48 4.04 9.70
C TYR A 92 10.91 4.38 9.36
N ASN A 93 11.41 3.76 8.30
CA ASN A 93 12.73 3.97 7.76
C ASN A 93 12.63 4.83 6.50
N THR A 94 13.06 6.08 6.59
CA THR A 94 13.03 7.03 5.46
C THR A 94 13.92 6.62 4.29
N TRP A 95 14.84 5.67 4.48
CA TRP A 95 15.72 5.20 3.41
C TRP A 95 15.12 4.04 2.60
N THR A 96 14.28 3.22 3.22
CA THR A 96 13.77 1.98 2.61
C THR A 96 12.24 1.89 2.56
N GLY A 97 11.52 2.81 3.22
CA GLY A 97 10.06 2.83 3.26
C GLY A 97 9.43 1.78 4.19
N ASP A 98 10.20 1.18 5.10
CA ASP A 98 9.76 0.02 5.89
C ASP A 98 9.75 0.27 7.42
N GLU A 99 9.27 -0.72 8.17
CA GLU A 99 9.10 -0.67 9.63
C GLU A 99 10.39 -0.82 10.45
N TYR A 100 11.55 -1.03 9.81
CA TYR A 100 12.80 -1.27 10.52
C TYR A 100 13.54 0.01 10.93
N GLY A 101 12.87 1.16 10.84
CA GLY A 101 13.38 2.45 11.26
C GLY A 101 13.52 2.61 12.78
N VAL A 102 14.42 3.52 13.18
CA VAL A 102 14.68 3.86 14.60
C VAL A 102 13.60 4.79 15.16
N PHE A 103 13.06 5.67 14.31
CA PHE A 103 12.06 6.66 14.70
C PHE A 103 10.66 6.18 14.38
N LYS A 104 9.70 6.64 15.17
CA LYS A 104 8.27 6.42 14.92
C LYS A 104 7.69 7.64 14.24
N TYR A 105 6.85 7.38 13.25
CA TYR A 105 6.17 8.38 12.44
C TYR A 105 4.66 8.16 12.53
N THR A 106 3.93 9.26 12.52
CA THR A 106 2.47 9.33 12.45
C THR A 106 1.97 8.99 11.05
N LEU A 107 0.67 8.71 10.91
CA LEU A 107 0.05 8.44 9.61
C LEU A 107 0.32 9.57 8.59
N LYS A 108 0.26 10.83 9.03
CA LYS A 108 0.57 11.99 8.19
C LYS A 108 1.97 11.91 7.61
N GLU A 109 2.95 11.62 8.46
CA GLU A 109 4.34 11.58 8.03
C GLU A 109 4.63 10.37 7.15
N TRP A 110 4.04 9.22 7.44
CA TRP A 110 4.08 8.06 6.54
C TRP A 110 3.55 8.42 5.15
N LEU A 111 2.33 8.98 5.06
CA LEU A 111 1.75 9.40 3.78
C LEU A 111 2.61 10.44 3.05
N ALA A 112 3.27 11.34 3.77
CA ALA A 112 4.12 12.37 3.17
C ALA A 112 5.43 11.83 2.59
N ASN A 113 5.96 10.71 3.12
CA ASN A 113 7.16 10.06 2.58
C ASN A 113 6.84 9.05 1.48
N GLU A 114 5.67 8.43 1.53
CA GLU A 114 5.27 7.34 0.65
C GLU A 114 4.55 7.81 -0.62
N LEU A 115 3.76 8.88 -0.54
CA LEU A 115 2.99 9.35 -1.69
C LEU A 115 3.76 10.34 -2.55
N THR A 116 3.51 10.30 -3.86
CA THR A 116 3.85 11.42 -4.74
C THR A 116 3.24 12.74 -4.24
N PRO A 117 3.87 13.89 -4.54
CA PRO A 117 3.36 15.20 -4.11
C PRO A 117 1.91 15.47 -4.57
N GLY A 118 1.52 15.00 -5.75
CA GLY A 118 0.17 15.16 -6.28
C GLY A 118 -0.89 14.38 -5.49
N SER A 119 -0.60 13.10 -5.21
CA SER A 119 -1.47 12.24 -4.38
C SER A 119 -1.59 12.78 -2.95
N TYR A 120 -0.46 13.19 -2.35
CA TYR A 120 -0.48 13.79 -1.01
C TYR A 120 -1.30 15.08 -0.95
N LEU A 121 -1.15 15.99 -1.93
CA LEU A 121 -1.94 17.22 -1.99
C LEU A 121 -3.44 16.95 -2.17
N THR A 122 -3.79 15.92 -2.93
CA THR A 122 -5.19 15.49 -3.10
C THR A 122 -5.79 15.05 -1.77
N LEU A 123 -5.08 14.20 -1.01
CA LEU A 123 -5.51 13.79 0.33
C LEU A 123 -5.55 14.96 1.32
N LYS A 124 -4.56 15.85 1.25
CA LYS A 124 -4.51 17.06 2.09
C LYS A 124 -5.71 17.98 1.87
N SER A 125 -6.16 18.12 0.62
CA SER A 125 -7.37 18.86 0.28
C SER A 125 -8.63 18.22 0.87
N LYS A 126 -8.69 16.88 0.90
CA LYS A 126 -9.82 16.13 1.46
C LYS A 126 -9.85 16.13 3.00
N PHE A 127 -8.68 16.01 3.63
CA PHE A 127 -8.51 15.86 5.08
C PHE A 127 -7.76 17.04 5.71
N ARG A 128 -8.22 18.26 5.44
CA ARG A 128 -7.53 19.53 5.75
C ARG A 128 -7.14 19.69 7.21
N LYS A 129 -7.92 19.11 8.14
CA LYS A 129 -7.63 19.21 9.58
C LYS A 129 -6.48 18.32 10.04
N TYR A 130 -6.14 17.27 9.29
CA TYR A 130 -5.27 16.19 9.75
C TYR A 130 -3.98 16.04 8.92
N LEU A 131 -3.92 16.59 7.70
CA LEU A 131 -2.78 16.46 6.76
C LEU A 131 -2.10 17.79 6.41
#